data_AF-A0A0G0NS98-F1
#
_entry.id   AF-A0A0G0NS98-F1
#
_cell.length_a   1.000
_cell.length_b   1.000
_cell.length_c   1.000
_cell.angle_alpha   90.00
_cell.angle_beta   90.00
_cell.angle_gamma   90.00
#
_symmetry.space_group_name_H-M   'P 1'
#
loop_
_entity.id
_entity.type
_entity.pdbx_description
1 polymer ?
#
loop_
_entity_poly.entity_id
_entity_poly.type
_entity_poly.pdbx_seq_one_letter_code
_entity_poly.pdbx_strand_id
1 'polypeptide(L)' 'MKVVLLKDIKNLGKKNDIKTVTDGYAMNYLVPEALADIYTSAKAKEIEIKQKAALTAKPKAPKGKKKKKAKK' A
#
# COMPACT_ATOMS: atom_id res chain seq x y z
N MET A 1 -4.87 10.40 -0.89
CA MET A 1 -3.61 9.81 -1.40
C MET A 1 -3.40 8.41 -0.84
N LYS A 2 -2.89 7.45 -1.62
CA LYS A 2 -2.55 6.10 -1.12
C LYS A 2 -1.07 6.05 -0.78
N VAL A 3 -0.75 5.46 0.37
CA VAL A 3 0.63 5.28 0.84
C VAL A 3 0.82 3.87 1.36
N VAL A 4 2.05 3.35 1.25
CA VAL A 4 2.47 2.11 1.90
C VAL A 4 3.30 2.45 3.13
N LEU A 5 2.94 1.91 4.28
CA LEU A 5 3.66 2.18 5.52
C LEU A 5 4.99 1.40 5.53
N LEU A 6 6.10 2.08 5.82
CA LEU A 6 7.42 1.46 5.96
C LEU A 6 7.69 0.98 7.38
N LYS A 7 6.97 1.55 8.35
CA LYS A 7 7.05 1.22 9.78
C LYS A 7 5.65 0.99 10.36
N ASP A 8 5.59 0.36 11.52
CA ASP A 8 4.36 0.30 12.31
C ASP A 8 4.08 1.68 12.89
N ILE A 9 2.86 2.19 12.70
CA ILE A 9 2.45 3.50 13.18
C ILE A 9 1.17 3.32 13.97
N LYS A 10 1.25 3.69 15.26
CA LYS A 10 0.11 3.67 16.17
C LYS A 10 -1.05 4.47 15.57
N ASN A 11 -2.24 3.88 15.59
CA ASN A 11 -3.48 4.43 15.03
C ASN A 11 -3.57 4.53 13.49
N LEU A 12 -2.56 4.08 12.74
CA LEU A 12 -2.60 4.10 11.27
C LEU A 12 -2.59 2.69 10.68
N GLY A 13 -1.61 1.86 11.07
CA GLY A 13 -1.45 0.50 10.55
C GLY A 13 -0.08 -0.10 10.82
N LYS A 14 0.11 -1.32 10.34
CA LYS A 14 1.38 -2.05 10.46
C LYS A 14 2.31 -1.76 9.28
N LYS A 15 3.59 -2.12 9.43
CA LYS A 15 4.56 -2.12 8.34
C LYS A 15 4.04 -2.91 7.12
N ASN A 16 4.24 -2.34 5.93
CA ASN A 16 3.76 -2.78 4.62
C ASN A 16 2.23 -2.71 4.41
N ASP A 17 1.48 -2.09 5.32
CA ASP A 17 0.04 -1.87 5.11
C ASP A 17 -0.20 -0.72 4.13
N ILE A 18 -1.22 -0.85 3.28
CA ILE A 18 -1.59 0.17 2.30
C ILE A 18 -2.77 0.94 2.88
N LYS A 19 -2.52 2.21 3.21
CA LYS A 19 -3.53 3.10 3.77
C LYS A 19 -3.82 4.26 2.83
N THR A 20 -5.07 4.71 2.88
CA THR A 20 -5.49 5.93 2.19
C THR A 20 -5.51 7.04 3.22
N VAL A 21 -4.67 8.05 3.02
CA VAL A 21 -4.49 9.21 3.90
C VAL A 21 -4.71 10.51 3.12
N THR A 22 -4.77 11.64 3.83
CA THR A 22 -4.79 12.96 3.20
C THR A 22 -3.44 13.27 2.56
N ASP A 23 -3.46 14.12 1.54
CA ASP A 23 -2.25 14.48 0.78
C ASP A 23 -1.20 15.17 1.68
N GLY A 24 -1.63 16.18 2.44
CA GLY A 24 -0.75 16.88 3.38
C GLY A 24 -0.17 16.00 4.47
N TYR A 25 -0.90 15.00 5.00
CA TYR A 25 -0.35 14.08 6.00
C TYR A 25 0.72 13.15 5.40
N ALA A 26 0.55 12.75 4.13
CA ALA A 26 1.57 11.99 3.43
C ALA A 26 2.81 12.85 3.14
N MET A 27 2.63 14.04 2.56
CA MET A 27 3.71 14.89 2.07
C MET A 27 4.48 15.63 3.17
N ASN A 28 3.81 16.05 4.24
CA ASN A 28 4.43 16.85 5.29
C ASN A 28 4.97 16.02 6.45
N TYR A 29 4.50 14.77 6.60
CA TYR A 29 4.85 13.93 7.74
C TYR A 29 5.36 12.56 7.30
N LEU A 30 4.53 11.76 6.63
CA LEU A 30 4.88 10.35 6.43
C LEU A 30 6.07 10.12 5.47
N VAL A 31 6.12 10.85 4.36
CA VAL A 31 7.17 10.74 3.34
C VAL A 31 8.51 11.32 3.84
N PRO A 32 8.57 12.56 4.36
CA PRO A 32 9.85 13.14 4.82
C PRO A 32 10.44 12.40 6.03
N GLU A 33 9.60 11.86 6.93
CA GLU A 33 10.05 11.06 8.08
C GLU A 33 10.36 9.60 7.71
N ALA A 34 10.28 9.23 6.43
CA ALA A 34 10.45 7.87 5.94
C ALA A 34 9.57 6.83 6.68
N LEU A 35 8.37 7.24 7.09
CA LEU A 35 7.36 6.40 7.75
C LEU A 35 6.45 5.72 6.72
N ALA A 36 6.24 6.33 5.56
CA ALA A 36 5.48 5.77 4.45
C ALA A 36 6.05 6.21 3.10
N ASP A 37 5.77 5.43 2.06
CA ASP A 37 6.10 5.75 0.68
C ASP A 37 4.83 5.89 -0.16
N ILE A 38 4.91 6.67 -1.24
CA ILE A 38 3.76 6.99 -2.09
C ILE A 38 3.39 5.76 -2.90
N TYR A 39 2.14 5.32 -2.76
CA TYR A 39 1.58 4.27 -3.59
C TYR A 39 1.10 4.87 -4.92
N THR A 40 2.04 5.07 -5.86
CA THR A 40 1.74 5.53 -7.23
C THR A 40 1.44 4.37 -8.15
N SER A 41 0.72 4.62 -9.26
CA SER A 41 0.48 3.62 -10.31
C SER A 41 1.77 3.15 -10.99
N ALA A 42 2.82 4.00 -11.02
CA ALA A 42 4.15 3.63 -11.50
C ALA A 42 4.80 2.59 -10.57
N LYS A 43 4.77 2.84 -9.25
CA LYS A 43 5.19 1.83 -8.26
C LYS A 43 4.27 0.61 -8.24
N ALA A 44 2.99 0.75 -8.54
CA ALA A 44 2.08 -0.39 -8.66
C ALA A 44 2.51 -1.35 -9.79
N LYS A 45 2.93 -0.82 -10.94
CA LYS A 45 3.48 -1.63 -12.03
C LYS A 45 4.81 -2.28 -11.64
N GLU A 46 5.71 -1.58 -10.96
CA GLU A 46 6.96 -2.19 -10.48
C GLU A 46 6.72 -3.30 -9.45
N ILE A 47 5.76 -3.10 -8.55
CA ILE A 47 5.35 -4.12 -7.57
C ILE A 47 4.68 -5.30 -8.29
N GLU A 48 3.84 -5.07 -9.28
CA GLU A 48 3.24 -6.13 -10.10
C GLU A 48 4.30 -6.89 -10.91
N ILE A 49 5.28 -6.19 -11.49
CA ILE A 49 6.38 -6.80 -12.25
C ILE A 49 7.28 -7.61 -11.30
N LYS A 50 7.64 -7.07 -10.12
CA LYS A 50 8.40 -7.81 -9.10
C LYS A 50 7.63 -9.01 -8.57
N GLN A 51 6.31 -8.90 -8.39
CA GLN A 51 5.48 -10.04 -7.98
C GLN A 51 5.32 -11.07 -9.12
N LYS A 52 5.24 -10.64 -10.38
CA LYS A 52 5.19 -11.53 -11.54
C LYS A 52 6.50 -12.27 -11.79
N ALA A 53 7.65 -11.62 -11.58
CA ALA A 53 8.96 -12.26 -11.66
C ALA A 53 9.17 -13.34 -10.58
N ALA A 54 8.50 -13.21 -9.43
CA ALA A 54 8.48 -14.25 -8.40
C ALA A 54 7.48 -15.39 -8.69
N LEU A 55 6.55 -15.20 -9.64
CA LEU A 55 5.44 -16.13 -9.94
C LEU A 55 5.73 -17.11 -11.10
N THR A 56 6.83 -16.97 -11.85
CA THR A 56 7.28 -18.04 -12.77
C THR A 56 7.71 -19.32 -12.04
N ALA A 57 7.77 -19.29 -10.71
CA ALA A 57 7.97 -20.47 -9.87
C ALA A 57 6.71 -20.99 -9.13
N LYS A 58 5.51 -20.39 -9.23
CA LYS A 58 4.20 -21.03 -8.91
C LYS A 58 3.00 -20.07 -8.99
N PRO A 59 1.84 -20.48 -9.53
CA PRO A 59 0.66 -19.62 -9.69
C PRO A 59 -0.32 -19.78 -8.52
N LYS A 60 -0.63 -18.73 -7.73
CA LYS A 60 -1.93 -18.58 -7.03
C LYS A 60 -2.27 -17.10 -6.79
N ALA A 61 -3.42 -16.69 -7.32
CA ALA A 61 -4.12 -15.41 -7.13
C ALA A 61 -4.66 -15.23 -5.69
N PRO A 62 -5.63 -14.31 -5.42
CA PRO A 62 -5.58 -12.85 -5.37
C PRO A 62 -6.06 -12.31 -3.99
N LYS A 63 -5.48 -11.26 -3.40
CA LYS A 63 -6.02 -10.60 -2.17
C LYS A 63 -5.66 -9.11 -2.15
N GLY A 64 -6.56 -8.14 -1.97
CA GLY A 64 -8.00 -8.19 -1.80
C GLY A 64 -8.60 -6.78 -1.97
N LYS A 65 -9.64 -6.68 -2.78
CA LYS A 65 -10.64 -5.61 -2.69
C LYS A 65 -11.35 -5.77 -1.33
N LYS A 66 -11.27 -4.78 -0.44
CA LYS A 66 -12.19 -4.64 0.70
C LYS A 66 -12.55 -3.17 0.92
N LYS A 67 -13.71 -2.76 0.39
CA LYS A 67 -14.73 -2.06 1.19
C LYS A 67 -16.11 -2.53 0.73
N LYS A 68 -16.71 -3.39 1.58
CA LYS A 68 -18.14 -3.70 1.61
C LYS A 68 -18.90 -2.46 2.08
N LYS A 69 -19.98 -2.07 1.39
CA LYS A 69 -21.15 -1.43 1.99
C LYS A 69 -22.39 -1.85 1.20
N ALA A 70 -23.06 -2.88 1.69
CA ALA A 70 -24.47 -3.19 1.43
C ALA A 70 -24.92 -4.13 2.56
N LYS A 71 -25.75 -3.60 3.46
CA LYS A 71 -26.54 -4.31 4.49
C LYS A 71 -27.45 -3.22 5.07
N LYS A 72 -28.75 -3.36 5.20
CA LYS A 72 -29.80 -4.26 4.70
C LYS A 72 -31.07 -3.43 4.84
#